data_AF-A0A3C0VWL2-F1
#
_entry.id   AF-A0A3C0VWL2-F1
#
_cell.length_a   1.000
_cell.length_b   1.000
_cell.length_c   1.000
_cell.angle_alpha   90.00
_cell.angle_beta   90.00
_cell.angle_gamma   90.00
#
_symmetry.space_group_name_H-M   'P 1'
#
loop_
_entity.id
_entity.type
_entity.pdbx_description
1 polymer ?
#
loop_
_entity_poly.entity_id
_entity_poly.type
_entity_poly.pdbx_seq_one_letter_code
_entity_poly.pdbx_strand_id
1 'polypeptide(L)'
;ASMAIIEPSNGRSRFGNEIAVASQVGIKTRGSSTGGRSKASLSLELHDEFGDDKNLSLIGMPSESDWVLWGPYNFDLSLMHNPFIFELSRQIGRYAPRTRFVEVYLNTNGGALSSGDYFGVYALMEKIDRDADRVDVEKLFSEHKAIPEVSGGYILKIDRADPGDSGFSAAGQNIKYVYPKEEKMESSAYDPHEKALRKYLNDMGTALNANYYRDPVRGYAKYIDVEAAIDHHLLNVVAFNVDALRLSCYMHIPRGGKLTFGPIWDFDRALGSTDGRDKNPKTWRSTSGDRGTDFFNYPWWNRMFKDIDFFQKYIDRFQSLRQAQFSEDNINAIIDRMAGELFEAQKRNLSRWNQRPRSQYGGTYEGEIRHMQTWLGDRIEFMESQFVDPPNSNILPGYIPPGTVVTLKSSEGGKIYYTLDGTDPRKSRGGVADNALPYNSPIVINESKLLTARVYKSNHRARTGSNNPPLTSKWSGPITHFYSIAPPPAEGELVFS
;
A
#
# COMPACT_ATOMS: atom_id res chain seq x y z
N ALA A 1 -22.79 -24.82 1.12
CA ALA A 1 -22.33 -24.95 2.52
C ALA A 1 -22.98 -23.84 3.33
N SER A 2 -22.82 -23.79 4.65
CA SER A 2 -23.40 -22.71 5.46
C SER A 2 -22.35 -22.12 6.38
N MET A 3 -22.49 -20.83 6.71
CA MET A 3 -21.64 -20.14 7.67
C MET A 3 -22.46 -19.51 8.78
N ALA A 4 -21.80 -19.27 9.91
CA ALA A 4 -22.28 -18.39 10.96
C ALA A 4 -21.10 -17.59 11.53
N ILE A 5 -21.33 -16.33 11.89
CA ILE A 5 -20.38 -15.49 12.63
C ILE A 5 -20.92 -15.29 14.04
N ILE A 6 -20.05 -15.50 15.01
CA ILE A 6 -20.30 -15.23 16.42
C ILE A 6 -19.35 -14.12 16.86
N GLU A 7 -19.92 -12.97 17.18
CA GLU A 7 -19.17 -11.82 17.68
C GLU A 7 -18.94 -11.90 19.19
N PRO A 8 -17.86 -11.28 19.69
CA PRO A 8 -17.53 -11.32 21.10
C PRO A 8 -18.53 -10.50 21.93
N SER A 9 -18.96 -11.07 23.06
CA SER A 9 -19.65 -10.34 24.13
C SER A 9 -18.66 -10.09 25.27
N ASN A 10 -18.50 -8.83 25.69
CA ASN A 10 -17.49 -8.43 26.69
C ASN A 10 -16.06 -8.91 26.34
N GLY A 11 -15.67 -8.81 25.07
CA GLY A 11 -14.36 -9.21 24.58
C GLY A 11 -14.13 -10.72 24.40
N ARG A 12 -15.18 -11.55 24.50
CA ARG A 12 -15.09 -13.01 24.35
C ARG A 12 -16.19 -13.58 23.46
N SER A 13 -15.83 -14.30 22.40
CA SER A 13 -16.78 -15.13 21.64
C SER A 13 -16.95 -16.50 22.30
N ARG A 14 -18.20 -17.00 22.34
CA ARG A 14 -18.54 -18.34 22.85
C ARG A 14 -19.57 -18.97 21.92
N PHE A 15 -19.54 -20.29 21.72
CA PHE A 15 -20.51 -20.98 20.84
C PHE A 15 -21.99 -20.79 21.26
N GLY A 16 -22.26 -20.48 22.52
CA GLY A 16 -23.60 -20.16 23.01
C GLY A 16 -23.99 -18.68 22.89
N ASN A 17 -23.11 -17.81 22.37
CA ASN A 17 -23.49 -16.43 22.07
C ASN A 17 -24.47 -16.41 20.88
N GLU A 18 -25.18 -15.30 20.73
CA GLU A 18 -26.04 -15.06 19.58
C GLU A 18 -25.25 -15.08 18.27
N ILE A 19 -25.85 -15.64 17.23
CA ILE A 19 -25.30 -15.63 15.88
C ILE A 19 -25.55 -14.23 15.29
N ALA A 20 -24.47 -13.49 15.05
CA ALA A 20 -24.55 -12.15 14.48
C ALA A 20 -24.93 -12.17 12.99
N VAL A 21 -24.37 -13.13 12.24
CA VAL A 21 -24.65 -13.32 10.81
C VAL A 21 -24.70 -14.79 10.47
N ALA A 22 -25.65 -15.20 9.63
CA ALA A 22 -25.69 -16.53 9.02
C ALA A 22 -26.04 -16.42 7.53
N SER A 23 -25.46 -17.31 6.72
CA SER A 23 -25.74 -17.37 5.28
C SER A 23 -25.49 -18.75 4.70
N GLN A 24 -26.19 -19.09 3.62
CA GLN A 24 -25.68 -20.10 2.69
C GLN A 24 -24.45 -19.54 1.99
N VAL A 25 -23.49 -20.41 1.69
CA VAL A 25 -22.21 -20.01 1.11
C VAL A 25 -21.64 -21.02 0.12
N GLY A 26 -21.00 -20.47 -0.91
CA GLY A 26 -19.95 -21.12 -1.67
C GLY A 26 -18.61 -21.01 -0.95
N ILE A 27 -17.89 -22.13 -0.83
CA ILE A 27 -16.53 -22.14 -0.26
C ILE A 27 -15.59 -22.80 -1.27
N LYS A 28 -14.48 -22.12 -1.56
CA LYS A 28 -13.44 -22.64 -2.46
C LYS A 28 -12.07 -22.43 -1.85
N THR A 29 -11.19 -23.41 -1.95
CA THR A 29 -9.77 -23.20 -1.67
C THR A 29 -9.21 -22.13 -2.62
N ARG A 30 -8.40 -21.21 -2.09
CA ARG A 30 -7.77 -20.16 -2.89
C ARG A 30 -6.25 -20.14 -2.70
N GLY A 31 -5.59 -19.43 -3.60
CA GLY A 31 -4.15 -19.28 -3.65
C GLY A 31 -3.53 -20.26 -4.64
N SER A 32 -2.60 -19.76 -5.45
CA SER A 32 -1.97 -20.56 -6.50
C SER A 32 -0.91 -21.51 -5.93
N SER A 33 0.16 -20.98 -5.36
CA SER A 33 1.25 -21.81 -4.79
C SER A 33 0.99 -22.30 -3.37
N THR A 34 -0.07 -21.79 -2.72
CA THR A 34 -0.38 -22.05 -1.31
C THR A 34 -1.67 -22.84 -1.10
N GLY A 35 -2.47 -23.06 -2.16
CA GLY A 35 -3.77 -23.74 -2.07
C GLY A 35 -3.68 -25.20 -1.62
N GLY A 36 -2.55 -25.88 -1.87
CA GLY A 36 -2.32 -27.27 -1.44
C GLY A 36 -1.86 -27.43 0.02
N ARG A 37 -1.76 -26.35 0.80
CA ARG A 37 -1.34 -26.43 2.21
C ARG A 37 -2.45 -26.99 3.08
N SER A 38 -2.06 -27.67 4.16
CA SER A 38 -3.01 -28.21 5.16
C SER A 38 -3.91 -27.12 5.74
N LYS A 39 -3.35 -25.92 5.96
CA LYS A 39 -4.11 -24.69 6.25
C LYS A 39 -4.28 -23.89 4.96
N ALA A 40 -5.35 -24.15 4.23
CA ALA A 40 -5.68 -23.43 3.02
C ALA A 40 -6.36 -22.08 3.34
N SER A 41 -6.05 -21.06 2.56
CA SER A 41 -6.90 -19.86 2.47
C SER A 41 -8.18 -20.21 1.71
N LEU A 42 -9.29 -19.56 2.05
CA LEU A 42 -10.61 -19.86 1.48
C LEU A 42 -11.23 -18.61 0.85
N SER A 43 -11.90 -18.78 -0.28
CA SER A 43 -12.90 -17.85 -0.80
C SER A 43 -14.25 -18.23 -0.21
N LEU A 44 -15.00 -17.20 0.18
CA LEU A 44 -16.33 -17.30 0.73
C LEU A 44 -17.25 -16.41 -0.09
N GLU A 45 -18.30 -16.99 -0.67
CA GLU A 45 -19.28 -16.30 -1.48
C GLU A 45 -20.64 -16.50 -0.79
N LEU A 46 -21.28 -15.40 -0.39
CA LEU A 46 -22.54 -15.43 0.34
C LEU A 46 -23.71 -15.57 -0.64
N HIS A 47 -24.60 -16.52 -0.35
CA HIS A 47 -25.75 -16.86 -1.19
C HIS A 47 -27.08 -16.69 -0.45
N ASP A 48 -28.11 -16.31 -1.21
CA ASP A 48 -29.50 -16.35 -0.76
C ASP A 48 -30.11 -17.76 -0.88
N GLU A 49 -31.41 -17.89 -0.64
CA GLU A 49 -32.13 -19.16 -0.75
C GLU A 49 -32.22 -19.73 -2.18
N PHE A 50 -31.97 -18.91 -3.21
CA PHE A 50 -31.99 -19.30 -4.62
C PHE A 50 -30.59 -19.63 -5.16
N GLY A 51 -29.54 -19.35 -4.38
CA GLY A 51 -28.15 -19.54 -4.77
C GLY A 51 -27.54 -18.34 -5.48
N ASP A 52 -28.22 -17.19 -5.45
CA ASP A 52 -27.72 -15.93 -6.00
C ASP A 52 -26.89 -15.16 -4.95
N ASP A 53 -26.04 -14.25 -5.41
CA ASP A 53 -25.19 -13.41 -4.56
C ASP A 53 -25.99 -12.62 -3.53
N LYS A 54 -25.61 -12.75 -2.26
CA LYS A 54 -26.23 -12.06 -1.13
C LYS A 54 -25.25 -11.14 -0.43
N ASN A 55 -25.40 -9.84 -0.63
CA ASN A 55 -24.55 -8.86 0.04
C ASN A 55 -24.93 -8.74 1.53
N LEU A 56 -23.97 -8.99 2.41
CA LEU A 56 -24.10 -8.78 3.85
C LEU A 56 -22.89 -8.03 4.41
N SER A 57 -23.13 -7.16 5.40
CA SER A 57 -22.06 -6.58 6.20
C SER A 57 -21.54 -7.61 7.19
N LEU A 58 -20.22 -7.83 7.21
CA LEU A 58 -19.57 -8.75 8.13
C LEU A 58 -18.65 -7.97 9.09
N ILE A 59 -18.91 -8.05 10.40
CA ILE A 59 -18.04 -7.53 11.47
C ILE A 59 -17.66 -6.05 11.26
N GLY A 60 -18.66 -5.25 10.89
CA GLY A 60 -18.53 -3.81 10.64
C GLY A 60 -17.79 -3.43 9.36
N MET A 61 -17.58 -4.36 8.42
CA MET A 61 -17.10 -4.05 7.08
C MET A 61 -18.28 -3.84 6.12
N PRO A 62 -18.15 -3.01 5.07
CA PRO A 62 -19.22 -2.75 4.10
C PRO A 62 -19.83 -4.00 3.47
N SER A 63 -21.09 -3.89 3.06
CA SER A 63 -21.90 -5.02 2.61
C SER A 63 -21.43 -5.55 1.27
N GLU A 64 -21.13 -6.86 1.20
CA GLU A 64 -20.66 -7.53 -0.01
C GLU A 64 -20.94 -9.04 0.03
N SER A 65 -20.97 -9.69 -1.13
CA SER A 65 -21.17 -11.15 -1.24
C SER A 65 -19.85 -11.91 -1.18
N ASP A 66 -18.77 -11.28 -1.62
CA ASP A 66 -17.50 -11.93 -1.91
C ASP A 66 -16.42 -11.60 -0.85
N TRP A 67 -15.96 -12.63 -0.15
CA TRP A 67 -15.03 -12.51 0.98
C TRP A 67 -13.85 -13.47 0.88
N VAL A 68 -12.81 -13.18 1.67
CA VAL A 68 -11.60 -13.98 1.77
C VAL A 68 -11.35 -14.34 3.22
N LEU A 69 -11.15 -15.62 3.50
CA LEU A 69 -10.52 -16.09 4.73
C LEU A 69 -9.05 -16.37 4.40
N TRP A 70 -8.16 -15.43 4.68
CA TRP A 70 -6.73 -15.62 4.50
C TRP A 70 -6.13 -16.35 5.71
N GLY A 71 -5.56 -17.52 5.47
CA GLY A 71 -4.94 -18.36 6.49
C GLY A 71 -3.43 -18.19 6.50
N PRO A 72 -2.85 -17.31 7.34
CA PRO A 72 -1.39 -17.24 7.48
C PRO A 72 -0.86 -18.61 7.90
N TYR A 73 0.22 -19.05 7.25
CA TYR A 73 0.80 -20.36 7.47
C TYR A 73 2.31 -20.27 7.70
N ASN A 74 3.14 -20.87 6.86
CA ASN A 74 4.56 -21.02 7.18
C ASN A 74 5.37 -19.74 7.01
N PHE A 75 5.01 -18.85 6.06
CA PHE A 75 5.76 -17.63 5.79
C PHE A 75 5.57 -16.55 6.86
N ASP A 76 4.36 -16.43 7.38
CA ASP A 76 4.00 -15.47 8.40
C ASP A 76 3.60 -16.18 9.69
N LEU A 77 4.52 -16.18 10.66
CA LEU A 77 4.29 -16.72 12.01
C LEU A 77 3.75 -15.66 12.99
N SER A 78 3.75 -14.37 12.60
CA SER A 78 3.10 -13.27 13.34
C SER A 78 1.58 -13.24 13.14
N LEU A 79 1.12 -13.85 12.04
CA LEU A 79 -0.26 -13.93 11.56
C LEU A 79 -0.85 -12.60 11.06
N MET A 80 -0.03 -11.54 10.93
CA MET A 80 -0.52 -10.19 10.69
C MET A 80 0.09 -9.46 9.48
N HIS A 81 0.98 -10.07 8.68
CA HIS A 81 1.70 -9.35 7.61
C HIS A 81 0.76 -8.63 6.62
N ASN A 82 -0.25 -9.34 6.10
CA ASN A 82 -1.27 -8.75 5.21
C ASN A 82 -2.12 -7.68 5.94
N PRO A 83 -2.78 -7.99 7.08
CA PRO A 83 -3.51 -7.00 7.87
C PRO A 83 -2.71 -5.72 8.19
N PHE A 84 -1.45 -5.88 8.61
CA PHE A 84 -0.57 -4.77 9.00
C PHE A 84 -0.37 -3.78 7.84
N ILE A 85 0.07 -4.27 6.67
CA ILE A 85 0.37 -3.37 5.56
C ILE A 85 -0.90 -2.81 4.93
N PHE A 86 -2.02 -3.54 4.95
CA PHE A 86 -3.31 -3.03 4.50
C PHE A 86 -3.80 -1.90 5.42
N GLU A 87 -3.61 -2.02 6.73
CA GLU A 87 -3.88 -0.94 7.68
C GLU A 87 -3.02 0.28 7.41
N LEU A 88 -1.72 0.08 7.22
CA LEU A 88 -0.80 1.17 6.89
C LEU A 88 -1.19 1.88 5.58
N SER A 89 -1.62 1.13 4.56
CA SER A 89 -2.13 1.69 3.29
C SER A 89 -3.37 2.56 3.49
N ARG A 90 -4.32 2.10 4.32
CA ARG A 90 -5.55 2.87 4.60
C ARG A 90 -5.24 4.16 5.35
N GLN A 91 -4.29 4.14 6.28
CA GLN A 91 -3.89 5.34 7.03
C GLN A 91 -3.28 6.43 6.14
N ILE A 92 -2.69 6.06 4.99
CA ILE A 92 -2.18 7.02 4.00
C ILE A 92 -3.22 7.42 2.94
N GLY A 93 -4.49 6.99 3.10
CA GLY A 93 -5.59 7.35 2.22
C GLY A 93 -5.73 6.47 0.97
N ARG A 94 -5.11 5.29 0.94
CA ARG A 94 -5.24 4.34 -0.17
C ARG A 94 -6.07 3.14 0.24
N TYR A 95 -7.12 2.83 -0.52
CA TYR A 95 -7.89 1.62 -0.30
C TYR A 95 -6.96 0.40 -0.32
N ALA A 96 -7.07 -0.40 0.73
CA ALA A 96 -6.58 -1.75 0.81
C ALA A 96 -7.62 -2.56 1.61
N PRO A 97 -7.84 -3.84 1.27
CA PRO A 97 -8.87 -4.67 1.88
C PRO A 97 -8.92 -4.54 3.39
N ARG A 98 -10.09 -4.18 3.92
CA ARG A 98 -10.35 -4.15 5.36
C ARG A 98 -10.25 -5.58 5.89
N THR A 99 -9.77 -5.73 7.11
CA THR A 99 -9.51 -7.03 7.72
C THR A 99 -10.08 -7.12 9.14
N ARG A 100 -10.46 -8.34 9.54
CA ARG A 100 -10.79 -8.73 10.91
C ARG A 100 -10.16 -10.07 11.23
N PHE A 101 -9.47 -10.19 12.35
CA PHE A 101 -9.00 -11.50 12.80
C PHE A 101 -10.18 -12.34 13.30
N VAL A 102 -10.23 -13.60 12.86
CA VAL A 102 -11.27 -14.55 13.23
C VAL A 102 -10.67 -15.91 13.53
N GLU A 103 -11.30 -16.65 14.43
CA GLU A 103 -11.03 -18.07 14.63
C GLU A 103 -12.04 -18.89 13.82
N VAL A 104 -11.53 -19.69 12.88
CA VAL A 104 -12.38 -20.47 11.97
C VAL A 104 -12.58 -21.87 12.54
N TYR A 105 -13.83 -22.33 12.51
CA TYR A 105 -14.18 -23.73 12.71
C TYR A 105 -14.79 -24.24 11.40
N LEU A 106 -14.19 -25.29 10.84
CA LEU A 106 -14.55 -25.85 9.54
C LEU A 106 -14.91 -27.32 9.69
N ASN A 107 -16.21 -27.60 9.70
CA ASN A 107 -16.74 -28.95 9.73
C ASN A 107 -17.03 -29.43 8.29
N THR A 108 -16.36 -30.50 7.88
CA THR A 108 -16.54 -31.13 6.56
C THR A 108 -17.06 -32.56 6.64
N ASN A 109 -17.32 -33.09 7.84
CA ASN A 109 -17.72 -34.48 8.04
C ASN A 109 -19.25 -34.68 8.14
N GLY A 110 -20.03 -33.59 8.18
CA GLY A 110 -21.49 -33.61 8.21
C GLY A 110 -22.11 -33.86 9.60
N GLY A 111 -21.29 -34.04 10.64
CA GLY A 111 -21.71 -34.15 12.04
C GLY A 111 -21.97 -32.80 12.70
N ALA A 112 -22.15 -32.79 14.02
CA ALA A 112 -22.26 -31.55 14.79
C ALA A 112 -20.91 -30.80 14.85
N LEU A 113 -20.94 -29.47 14.84
CA LEU A 113 -19.76 -28.64 15.05
C LEU A 113 -19.15 -28.90 16.43
N SER A 114 -17.84 -29.09 16.48
CA SER A 114 -17.10 -29.43 17.69
C SER A 114 -15.79 -28.64 17.80
N SER A 115 -15.12 -28.74 18.95
CA SER A 115 -13.77 -28.18 19.11
C SER A 115 -12.74 -28.83 18.18
N GLY A 116 -13.01 -30.05 17.70
CA GLY A 116 -12.15 -30.78 16.75
C GLY A 116 -12.12 -30.14 15.35
N ASP A 117 -13.15 -29.35 15.02
CA ASP A 117 -13.30 -28.66 13.75
C ASP A 117 -12.52 -27.33 13.70
N TYR A 118 -11.82 -26.97 14.78
CA TYR A 118 -10.99 -25.76 14.81
C TYR A 118 -9.95 -25.78 13.67
N PHE A 119 -10.00 -24.75 12.84
CA PHE A 119 -9.17 -24.58 11.65
C PHE A 119 -8.10 -23.51 11.81
N GLY A 120 -8.05 -22.82 12.95
CA GLY A 120 -7.01 -21.83 13.26
C GLY A 120 -7.47 -20.39 13.08
N VAL A 121 -6.50 -19.50 13.20
CA VAL A 121 -6.69 -18.05 13.03
C VAL A 121 -6.61 -17.67 11.56
N TYR A 122 -7.57 -16.87 11.11
CA TYR A 122 -7.61 -16.29 9.77
C TYR A 122 -7.78 -14.77 9.88
N ALA A 123 -7.39 -14.05 8.83
CA ALA A 123 -7.94 -12.72 8.60
C ALA A 123 -9.11 -12.86 7.63
N LEU A 124 -10.33 -12.57 8.10
CA LEU A 124 -11.46 -12.28 7.22
C LEU A 124 -11.17 -10.94 6.57
N MET A 125 -11.17 -10.90 5.24
CA MET A 125 -10.88 -9.70 4.48
C MET A 125 -11.74 -9.58 3.24
N GLU A 126 -11.89 -8.35 2.77
CA GLU A 126 -12.56 -8.04 1.51
C GLU A 126 -11.84 -8.70 0.32
N LYS A 127 -12.61 -9.20 -0.63
CA LYS A 127 -12.06 -9.53 -1.96
C LYS A 127 -11.85 -8.21 -2.71
N ILE A 128 -10.75 -8.09 -3.45
CA ILE A 128 -10.59 -6.96 -4.37
C ILE A 128 -11.58 -7.14 -5.52
N ASP A 129 -12.59 -6.30 -5.55
CA ASP A 129 -13.59 -6.24 -6.60
C ASP A 129 -14.12 -4.80 -6.78
N ARG A 130 -14.92 -4.60 -7.82
CA ARG A 130 -15.58 -3.33 -8.14
C ARG A 130 -16.72 -3.08 -7.18
N ASP A 131 -16.56 -2.09 -6.30
CA ASP A 131 -17.61 -1.57 -5.44
C ASP A 131 -17.25 -0.16 -4.95
N ALA A 132 -18.24 0.67 -4.65
CA ALA A 132 -18.03 2.03 -4.15
C ALA A 132 -17.26 2.05 -2.82
N ASP A 133 -17.41 1.01 -1.99
CA ASP A 133 -16.67 0.84 -0.75
C ASP A 133 -15.35 0.04 -0.91
N ARG A 134 -15.02 -0.38 -2.14
CA ARG A 134 -13.81 -1.14 -2.50
C ARG A 134 -13.00 -0.41 -3.58
N VAL A 135 -12.85 -1.01 -4.77
CA VAL A 135 -12.25 -0.32 -5.92
C VAL A 135 -13.36 0.38 -6.69
N ASP A 136 -13.47 1.69 -6.45
CA ASP A 136 -14.52 2.53 -7.04
C ASP A 136 -14.18 2.85 -8.51
N VAL A 137 -14.66 1.99 -9.40
CA VAL A 137 -14.62 2.21 -10.85
C VAL A 137 -16.00 1.90 -11.44
N GLU A 138 -16.30 2.55 -12.56
CA GLU A 138 -17.64 2.55 -13.14
C GLU A 138 -18.01 1.17 -13.69
N LYS A 139 -19.29 0.82 -13.56
CA LYS A 139 -19.84 -0.40 -14.18
C LYS A 139 -19.82 -0.27 -15.71
N LEU A 140 -19.46 -1.37 -16.37
CA LEU A 140 -19.48 -1.51 -17.83
C LEU A 140 -20.76 -2.19 -18.31
N PHE A 141 -21.28 -1.67 -19.41
CA PHE A 141 -22.48 -2.15 -20.10
C PHE A 141 -22.16 -2.43 -21.56
N SER A 142 -22.85 -3.40 -22.17
CA SER A 142 -22.62 -3.80 -23.57
C SER A 142 -22.94 -2.68 -24.57
N GLU A 143 -23.75 -1.71 -24.17
CA GLU A 143 -24.23 -0.59 -24.97
C GLU A 143 -23.18 0.53 -25.08
N HIS A 144 -22.16 0.51 -24.22
CA HIS A 144 -21.05 1.46 -24.26
C HIS A 144 -20.12 1.16 -25.44
N LYS A 145 -20.11 2.04 -26.45
CA LYS A 145 -19.35 1.83 -27.70
C LYS A 145 -18.28 2.89 -27.98
N ALA A 146 -18.24 3.99 -27.22
CA ALA A 146 -17.35 5.12 -27.48
C ALA A 146 -16.88 5.80 -26.18
N ILE A 147 -16.05 6.84 -26.33
CA ILE A 147 -15.63 7.71 -25.22
C ILE A 147 -16.79 8.64 -24.87
N PRO A 148 -17.04 8.92 -23.57
CA PRO A 148 -16.19 8.56 -22.42
C PRO A 148 -16.38 7.13 -21.90
N GLU A 149 -17.42 6.41 -22.28
CA GLU A 149 -17.86 5.18 -21.62
C GLU A 149 -16.82 4.05 -21.65
N VAL A 150 -16.06 3.92 -22.74
CA VAL A 150 -15.02 2.89 -22.92
C VAL A 150 -13.64 3.27 -22.36
N SER A 151 -13.48 4.48 -21.82
CA SER A 151 -12.17 4.99 -21.40
C SER A 151 -11.68 4.45 -20.05
N GLY A 152 -12.53 3.74 -19.30
CA GLY A 152 -12.21 3.20 -17.98
C GLY A 152 -13.33 2.32 -17.42
N GLY A 153 -13.31 2.10 -16.11
CA GLY A 153 -14.12 1.10 -15.42
C GLY A 153 -13.42 -0.27 -15.29
N TYR A 154 -12.09 -0.29 -15.40
CA TYR A 154 -11.28 -1.51 -15.44
C TYR A 154 -10.52 -1.73 -14.13
N ILE A 155 -10.50 -2.97 -13.65
CA ILE A 155 -9.57 -3.47 -12.62
C ILE A 155 -8.75 -4.58 -13.27
N LEU A 156 -7.43 -4.49 -13.13
CA LEU A 156 -6.45 -5.37 -13.77
C LEU A 156 -5.40 -5.81 -12.74
N LYS A 157 -4.65 -6.85 -13.08
CA LYS A 157 -3.49 -7.27 -12.27
C LYS A 157 -2.32 -7.70 -13.16
N ILE A 158 -1.09 -7.47 -12.70
CA ILE A 158 0.09 -8.24 -13.13
C ILE A 158 0.26 -9.33 -12.09
N ASP A 159 -0.17 -10.53 -12.45
CA ASP A 159 -0.15 -11.71 -11.60
C ASP A 159 -0.34 -12.98 -12.45
N ARG A 160 -0.39 -14.13 -11.78
CA ARG A 160 -0.86 -15.39 -12.36
C ARG A 160 -2.30 -15.25 -12.85
N ALA A 161 -2.59 -15.94 -13.94
CA ALA A 161 -3.95 -16.03 -14.46
C ALA A 161 -4.84 -16.83 -13.50
N ASP A 162 -6.10 -16.41 -13.40
CA ASP A 162 -7.11 -17.20 -12.71
C ASP A 162 -7.47 -18.44 -13.58
N PRO A 163 -8.05 -19.50 -13.00
CA PRO A 163 -8.41 -20.69 -13.79
C PRO A 163 -9.35 -20.34 -14.95
N GLY A 164 -8.94 -20.67 -16.17
CA GLY A 164 -9.68 -20.35 -17.41
C GLY A 164 -9.21 -19.07 -18.10
N ASP A 165 -8.48 -18.19 -17.39
CA ASP A 165 -7.96 -16.95 -17.94
C ASP A 165 -6.57 -17.16 -18.56
N SER A 166 -6.25 -16.33 -19.55
CA SER A 166 -4.97 -16.29 -20.25
C SER A 166 -4.33 -14.90 -20.20
N GLY A 167 -5.13 -13.86 -20.02
CA GLY A 167 -4.76 -12.46 -20.03
C GLY A 167 -4.28 -11.95 -21.37
N PHE A 168 -3.63 -10.79 -21.35
CA PHE A 168 -3.17 -10.13 -22.57
C PHE A 168 -1.85 -9.39 -22.40
N SER A 169 -1.12 -9.28 -23.49
CA SER A 169 0.12 -8.50 -23.55
C SER A 169 -0.16 -7.04 -23.92
N ALA A 170 0.31 -6.10 -23.12
CA ALA A 170 0.30 -4.67 -23.43
C ALA A 170 1.46 -3.94 -22.74
N ALA A 171 2.05 -2.95 -23.42
CA ALA A 171 3.14 -2.14 -22.88
C ALA A 171 4.32 -2.93 -22.26
N GLY A 172 4.61 -4.13 -22.76
CA GLY A 172 5.70 -4.98 -22.25
C GLY A 172 5.37 -5.73 -20.96
N GLN A 173 4.09 -5.84 -20.59
CA GLN A 173 3.60 -6.63 -19.46
C GLN A 173 2.56 -7.64 -19.90
N ASN A 174 2.43 -8.73 -19.14
CA ASN A 174 1.31 -9.67 -19.23
C ASN A 174 0.29 -9.33 -18.15
N ILE A 175 -0.89 -8.88 -18.56
CA ILE A 175 -1.92 -8.29 -17.71
C ILE A 175 -3.12 -9.23 -17.68
N LYS A 176 -3.75 -9.37 -16.50
CA LYS A 176 -4.99 -10.14 -16.30
C LYS A 176 -6.14 -9.21 -15.99
N TYR A 177 -7.33 -9.63 -16.40
CA TYR A 177 -8.57 -8.97 -16.06
C TYR A 177 -9.00 -9.36 -14.65
N VAL A 178 -9.36 -8.38 -13.82
CA VAL A 178 -10.02 -8.62 -12.52
C VAL A 178 -11.49 -8.25 -12.65
N TYR A 179 -11.76 -7.05 -13.17
CA TYR A 179 -13.09 -6.56 -13.50
C TYR A 179 -13.06 -5.71 -14.79
N PRO A 180 -14.00 -5.92 -15.73
CA PRO A 180 -14.82 -7.12 -15.86
C PRO A 180 -13.97 -8.38 -16.07
N LYS A 181 -14.55 -9.58 -15.96
CA LYS A 181 -13.85 -10.84 -16.20
C LYS A 181 -13.43 -11.00 -17.66
N GLU A 182 -12.38 -11.80 -17.90
CA GLU A 182 -11.78 -12.02 -19.24
C GLU A 182 -12.82 -12.48 -20.26
N GLU A 183 -13.59 -13.52 -19.94
CA GLU A 183 -14.67 -14.04 -20.80
C GLU A 183 -15.63 -12.93 -21.27
N LYS A 184 -15.98 -12.02 -20.37
CA LYS A 184 -16.86 -10.89 -20.69
C LYS A 184 -16.14 -9.85 -21.55
N MET A 185 -14.91 -9.47 -21.17
CA MET A 185 -14.12 -8.47 -21.89
C MET A 185 -13.79 -8.88 -23.33
N GLU A 186 -13.54 -10.17 -23.57
CA GLU A 186 -13.16 -10.71 -24.89
C GLU A 186 -14.37 -11.09 -25.77
N SER A 187 -15.59 -10.95 -25.24
CA SER A 187 -16.81 -11.14 -26.03
C SER A 187 -17.00 -10.02 -27.06
N SER A 188 -17.69 -10.35 -28.16
CA SER A 188 -18.00 -9.37 -29.23
C SER A 188 -18.78 -8.15 -28.74
N ALA A 189 -19.57 -8.30 -27.67
CA ALA A 189 -20.32 -7.21 -27.08
C ALA A 189 -19.43 -6.15 -26.41
N TYR A 190 -18.24 -6.54 -25.93
CA TYR A 190 -17.30 -5.67 -25.22
C TYR A 190 -16.04 -5.32 -26.05
N ASP A 191 -15.98 -5.70 -27.33
CA ASP A 191 -14.88 -5.37 -28.25
C ASP A 191 -14.44 -3.88 -28.23
N PRO A 192 -15.35 -2.88 -28.17
CA PRO A 192 -14.94 -1.47 -28.04
C PRO A 192 -14.20 -1.15 -26.74
N HIS A 193 -14.57 -1.79 -25.61
CA HIS A 193 -13.89 -1.64 -24.34
C HIS A 193 -12.49 -2.22 -24.37
N GLU A 194 -12.38 -3.45 -24.88
CA GLU A 194 -11.12 -4.18 -25.01
C GLU A 194 -10.11 -3.39 -25.87
N LYS A 195 -10.56 -2.91 -27.04
CA LYS A 195 -9.75 -2.08 -27.93
C LYS A 195 -9.32 -0.78 -27.28
N ALA A 196 -10.22 -0.09 -26.58
CA ALA A 196 -9.91 1.16 -25.89
C ALA A 196 -8.87 0.95 -24.77
N LEU A 197 -9.03 -0.12 -23.98
CA LEU A 197 -8.08 -0.49 -22.93
C LEU A 197 -6.69 -0.80 -23.49
N ARG A 198 -6.61 -1.67 -24.52
CA ARG A 198 -5.33 -2.00 -25.15
C ARG A 198 -4.66 -0.78 -25.74
N LYS A 199 -5.43 0.06 -26.42
CA LYS A 199 -4.91 1.31 -26.98
C LYS A 199 -4.35 2.22 -25.88
N TYR A 200 -5.10 2.41 -24.80
CA TYR A 200 -4.67 3.22 -23.66
C TYR A 200 -3.35 2.73 -23.08
N LEU A 201 -3.23 1.42 -22.81
CA LEU A 201 -2.03 0.83 -22.24
C LEU A 201 -0.84 0.93 -23.21
N ASN A 202 -1.05 0.69 -24.50
CA ASN A 202 0.01 0.81 -25.51
C ASN A 202 0.46 2.27 -25.73
N ASP A 203 -0.46 3.23 -25.70
CA ASP A 203 -0.13 4.66 -25.76
C ASP A 203 0.67 5.09 -24.52
N MET A 204 0.27 4.61 -23.33
CA MET A 204 1.02 4.79 -22.08
C MET A 204 2.43 4.20 -22.21
N GLY A 205 2.56 2.96 -22.66
CA GLY A 205 3.84 2.28 -22.86
C GLY A 205 4.73 3.01 -23.87
N THR A 206 4.14 3.57 -24.93
CA THR A 206 4.84 4.40 -25.92
C THR A 206 5.34 5.69 -25.30
N ALA A 207 4.50 6.42 -24.57
CA ALA A 207 4.89 7.66 -23.89
C ALA A 207 5.99 7.42 -22.84
N LEU A 208 5.91 6.33 -22.08
CA LEU A 208 6.90 5.95 -21.07
C LEU A 208 8.28 5.62 -21.68
N ASN A 209 8.30 5.11 -22.91
CA ASN A 209 9.54 4.77 -23.61
C ASN A 209 10.03 5.85 -24.59
N ALA A 210 9.26 6.91 -24.81
CA ALA A 210 9.65 8.03 -25.68
C ALA A 210 10.77 8.89 -25.06
N ASN A 211 11.42 9.71 -25.89
CA ASN A 211 12.41 10.69 -25.44
C ASN A 211 11.81 11.80 -24.56
N TYR A 212 10.52 12.08 -24.72
CA TYR A 212 9.75 13.05 -23.94
C TYR A 212 9.07 12.44 -22.71
N TYR A 213 9.40 11.21 -22.29
CA TYR A 213 8.70 10.52 -21.20
C TYR A 213 8.57 11.31 -19.88
N ARG A 214 9.54 12.20 -19.59
CA ARG A 214 9.55 13.09 -18.40
C ARG A 214 8.70 14.35 -18.53
N ASP A 215 8.12 14.60 -19.70
CA ASP A 215 7.24 15.76 -19.92
C ASP A 215 5.94 15.55 -19.11
N PRO A 216 5.56 16.47 -18.22
CA PRO A 216 4.41 16.28 -17.33
C PRO A 216 3.07 16.28 -18.07
N VAL A 217 3.01 16.82 -19.29
CA VAL A 217 1.78 16.94 -20.10
C VAL A 217 1.69 15.83 -21.14
N ARG A 218 2.82 15.46 -21.77
CA ARG A 218 2.87 14.51 -22.89
C ARG A 218 3.40 13.14 -22.51
N GLY A 219 4.22 13.07 -21.47
CA GLY A 219 4.92 11.87 -21.02
C GLY A 219 4.03 10.92 -20.25
N TYR A 220 4.65 10.03 -19.46
CA TYR A 220 3.91 8.98 -18.75
C TYR A 220 2.93 9.54 -17.72
N ALA A 221 3.20 10.73 -17.16
CA ALA A 221 2.34 11.38 -16.18
C ALA A 221 0.95 11.76 -16.73
N LYS A 222 0.78 11.77 -18.06
CA LYS A 222 -0.54 11.87 -18.70
C LYS A 222 -1.41 10.65 -18.42
N TYR A 223 -0.81 9.47 -18.35
CA TYR A 223 -1.50 8.17 -18.27
C TYR A 223 -1.43 7.53 -16.89
N ILE A 224 -0.44 7.86 -16.07
CA ILE A 224 -0.23 7.23 -14.75
C ILE A 224 -0.58 8.24 -13.66
N ASP A 225 -1.37 7.81 -12.68
CA ASP A 225 -1.47 8.52 -11.41
C ASP A 225 -0.14 8.34 -10.66
N VAL A 226 0.69 9.38 -10.73
CA VAL A 226 2.05 9.39 -10.17
C VAL A 226 2.01 9.23 -8.65
N GLU A 227 1.05 9.84 -7.96
CA GLU A 227 0.98 9.80 -6.51
C GLU A 227 0.55 8.38 -6.05
N ALA A 228 -0.41 7.77 -6.74
CA ALA A 228 -0.80 6.38 -6.46
C ALA A 228 0.33 5.39 -6.76
N ALA A 229 1.10 5.61 -7.84
CA ALA A 229 2.27 4.81 -8.15
C ALA A 229 3.34 4.89 -7.05
N ILE A 230 3.60 6.09 -6.53
CA ILE A 230 4.57 6.30 -5.44
C ILE A 230 4.10 5.59 -4.16
N ASP A 231 2.84 5.78 -3.74
CA ASP A 231 2.30 5.15 -2.54
C ASP A 231 2.34 3.61 -2.63
N HIS A 232 1.89 3.06 -3.76
CA HIS A 232 1.93 1.61 -4.02
C HIS A 232 3.37 1.05 -3.95
N HIS A 233 4.33 1.78 -4.54
CA HIS A 233 5.73 1.37 -4.53
C HIS A 233 6.33 1.44 -3.12
N LEU A 234 6.10 2.54 -2.39
CA LEU A 234 6.59 2.72 -1.02
C LEU A 234 6.11 1.62 -0.09
N LEU A 235 4.83 1.27 -0.11
CA LEU A 235 4.27 0.19 0.72
C LEU A 235 4.95 -1.16 0.44
N ASN A 236 5.16 -1.48 -0.84
CA ASN A 236 5.86 -2.72 -1.23
C ASN A 236 7.34 -2.72 -0.84
N VAL A 237 8.04 -1.58 -0.97
CA VAL A 237 9.46 -1.44 -0.63
C VAL A 237 9.68 -1.45 0.88
N VAL A 238 8.85 -0.75 1.66
CA VAL A 238 8.89 -0.74 3.13
C VAL A 238 8.66 -2.15 3.67
N ALA A 239 7.66 -2.86 3.15
CA ALA A 239 7.43 -4.25 3.54
C ALA A 239 8.48 -5.23 3.00
N PHE A 240 9.26 -4.83 1.99
CA PHE A 240 10.14 -5.71 1.21
C PHE A 240 9.36 -6.92 0.67
N ASN A 241 8.23 -6.66 0.01
CA ASN A 241 7.46 -7.70 -0.65
C ASN A 241 8.25 -8.25 -1.85
N VAL A 242 8.77 -9.46 -1.70
CA VAL A 242 9.71 -10.07 -2.66
C VAL A 242 9.07 -10.43 -3.99
N ASP A 243 7.75 -10.46 -4.07
CA ASP A 243 6.99 -10.79 -5.27
C ASP A 243 6.27 -9.56 -5.87
N ALA A 244 6.36 -8.38 -5.23
CA ALA A 244 5.73 -7.14 -5.68
C ALA A 244 6.01 -6.80 -7.15
N LEU A 245 5.13 -6.02 -7.79
CA LEU A 245 5.26 -5.47 -9.15
C LEU A 245 5.25 -6.52 -10.29
N ARG A 246 5.81 -7.70 -10.06
CA ARG A 246 5.84 -8.84 -10.99
C ARG A 246 4.72 -9.85 -10.74
N LEU A 247 4.19 -9.85 -9.52
CA LEU A 247 3.02 -10.59 -9.05
C LEU A 247 2.26 -9.70 -8.06
N SER A 248 1.01 -10.07 -7.77
CA SER A 248 0.15 -9.39 -6.77
C SER A 248 0.02 -7.87 -6.97
N CYS A 249 0.21 -7.40 -8.21
CA CYS A 249 0.20 -5.99 -8.55
C CYS A 249 -1.14 -5.61 -9.19
N TYR A 250 -2.10 -5.21 -8.36
CA TYR A 250 -3.39 -4.70 -8.84
C TYR A 250 -3.27 -3.26 -9.32
N MET A 251 -4.07 -2.93 -10.33
CA MET A 251 -4.18 -1.61 -10.91
C MET A 251 -5.60 -1.39 -11.42
N HIS A 252 -6.04 -0.15 -11.53
CA HIS A 252 -7.35 0.19 -12.08
C HIS A 252 -7.30 1.47 -12.91
N ILE A 253 -8.29 1.64 -13.78
CA ILE A 253 -8.46 2.82 -14.63
C ILE A 253 -9.92 3.27 -14.48
N PRO A 254 -10.19 4.34 -13.70
CA PRO A 254 -11.50 5.00 -13.69
C PRO A 254 -11.84 5.60 -15.05
N ARG A 255 -13.11 5.79 -15.36
CA ARG A 255 -13.56 6.42 -16.62
C ARG A 255 -13.00 7.83 -16.75
N GLY A 256 -12.32 8.11 -17.86
CA GLY A 256 -11.61 9.37 -18.09
C GLY A 256 -10.38 9.57 -17.20
N GLY A 257 -10.04 8.59 -16.37
CA GLY A 257 -8.98 8.67 -15.37
C GLY A 257 -7.62 8.17 -15.85
N LYS A 258 -6.71 8.04 -14.88
CA LYS A 258 -5.35 7.53 -15.09
C LYS A 258 -5.23 6.09 -14.60
N LEU A 259 -4.25 5.37 -15.14
CA LEU A 259 -3.79 4.11 -14.57
C LEU A 259 -3.33 4.37 -13.13
N THR A 260 -4.04 3.77 -12.19
CA THR A 260 -3.87 3.94 -10.76
C THR A 260 -3.41 2.62 -10.17
N PHE A 261 -2.22 2.61 -9.56
CA PHE A 261 -1.69 1.42 -8.91
C PHE A 261 -2.36 1.18 -7.56
N GLY A 262 -2.66 -0.07 -7.27
CA GLY A 262 -3.38 -0.48 -6.09
C GLY A 262 -4.80 -1.00 -6.40
N PRO A 263 -5.45 -1.62 -5.40
CA PRO A 263 -4.98 -1.78 -4.01
C PRO A 263 -3.76 -2.69 -3.86
N ILE A 264 -3.00 -2.55 -2.78
CA ILE A 264 -1.87 -3.46 -2.48
C ILE A 264 -2.39 -4.86 -2.10
N TRP A 265 -1.61 -5.91 -2.36
CA TRP A 265 -2.02 -7.29 -2.10
C TRP A 265 -0.83 -8.24 -1.82
N ASP A 266 -1.10 -9.29 -1.04
CA ASP A 266 -0.24 -10.47 -0.79
C ASP A 266 1.18 -10.20 -0.26
N PHE A 267 1.29 -10.05 1.07
CA PHE A 267 2.49 -9.75 1.83
C PHE A 267 2.87 -10.87 2.80
N ASP A 268 2.42 -12.10 2.57
CA ASP A 268 2.82 -13.23 3.42
C ASP A 268 4.36 -13.46 3.39
N ARG A 269 5.00 -13.15 2.25
CA ARG A 269 6.45 -13.19 2.00
C ARG A 269 7.12 -11.80 2.09
N ALA A 270 6.85 -11.10 3.18
CA ALA A 270 7.37 -9.77 3.46
C ALA A 270 7.70 -9.63 4.96
N LEU A 271 8.26 -8.48 5.37
CA LEU A 271 8.38 -8.09 6.78
C LEU A 271 9.32 -9.00 7.61
N GLY A 272 10.33 -9.56 6.95
CA GLY A 272 11.27 -10.48 7.59
C GLY A 272 10.64 -11.85 7.87
N SER A 273 9.81 -12.32 6.94
CA SER A 273 9.13 -13.61 6.91
C SER A 273 10.08 -14.81 6.95
N THR A 274 9.52 -16.01 6.97
CA THR A 274 10.31 -17.25 6.83
C THR A 274 10.64 -17.61 5.37
N ASP A 275 10.19 -16.82 4.38
CA ASP A 275 10.60 -16.99 2.98
C ASP A 275 12.12 -16.78 2.84
N GLY A 276 12.65 -15.79 3.56
CA GLY A 276 14.08 -15.56 3.72
C GLY A 276 14.72 -14.72 2.63
N ARG A 277 14.03 -14.45 1.51
CA ARG A 277 14.48 -13.47 0.51
C ARG A 277 14.44 -12.04 1.05
N ASP A 278 13.51 -11.74 1.93
CA ASP A 278 13.33 -10.47 2.64
C ASP A 278 14.16 -10.37 3.95
N LYS A 279 14.99 -11.37 4.26
CA LYS A 279 15.71 -11.45 5.56
C LYS A 279 16.56 -10.22 5.89
N ASN A 280 17.20 -9.60 4.90
CA ASN A 280 18.09 -8.47 5.12
C ASN A 280 17.34 -7.14 4.90
N PRO A 281 16.98 -6.40 5.97
CA PRO A 281 16.26 -5.13 5.82
C PRO A 281 17.12 -4.03 5.18
N LYS A 282 18.46 -4.18 5.20
CA LYS A 282 19.45 -3.17 4.81
C LYS A 282 19.92 -3.31 3.36
N THR A 283 19.07 -3.79 2.45
CA THR A 283 19.35 -3.88 1.00
C THR A 283 18.11 -3.56 0.18
N TRP A 284 18.27 -2.96 -1.01
CA TRP A 284 17.13 -2.68 -1.89
C TRP A 284 16.54 -3.94 -2.52
N ARG A 285 17.35 -4.95 -2.81
CA ARG A 285 16.92 -6.20 -3.41
C ARG A 285 17.55 -7.38 -2.69
N SER A 286 16.85 -8.51 -2.68
CA SER A 286 17.36 -9.74 -2.09
C SER A 286 18.63 -10.22 -2.79
N THR A 287 19.49 -10.87 -2.01
CA THR A 287 20.71 -11.55 -2.47
C THR A 287 20.58 -13.07 -2.38
N SER A 288 19.39 -13.59 -2.05
CA SER A 288 19.11 -15.03 -1.93
C SER A 288 18.02 -15.47 -2.91
N GLY A 289 17.98 -16.79 -3.18
CA GLY A 289 17.00 -17.38 -4.10
C GLY A 289 17.02 -16.74 -5.49
N ASP A 290 15.82 -16.50 -6.04
CA ASP A 290 15.63 -15.77 -7.30
C ASP A 290 15.80 -14.24 -7.16
N ARG A 291 16.24 -13.78 -6.00
CA ARG A 291 16.46 -12.37 -5.61
C ARG A 291 15.18 -11.54 -5.45
N GLY A 292 14.01 -12.14 -5.64
CA GLY A 292 12.75 -11.41 -5.67
C GLY A 292 12.73 -10.28 -6.72
N THR A 293 11.75 -9.39 -6.57
CA THR A 293 11.58 -8.21 -7.42
C THR A 293 12.72 -7.21 -7.28
N ASP A 294 13.20 -6.70 -8.42
CA ASP A 294 14.00 -5.48 -8.45
C ASP A 294 13.07 -4.26 -8.43
N PHE A 295 12.78 -3.72 -7.25
CA PHE A 295 11.75 -2.68 -7.09
C PHE A 295 11.99 -1.47 -8.01
N PHE A 296 13.23 -1.11 -8.29
CA PHE A 296 13.55 0.10 -9.05
C PHE A 296 13.87 -0.15 -10.52
N ASN A 297 14.06 -1.41 -10.92
CA ASN A 297 14.42 -1.76 -12.30
C ASN A 297 13.43 -2.70 -12.99
N TYR A 298 12.35 -3.12 -12.31
CA TYR A 298 11.25 -3.85 -12.95
C TYR A 298 10.60 -3.01 -14.09
N PRO A 299 10.01 -3.64 -15.14
CA PRO A 299 9.41 -2.89 -16.23
C PRO A 299 8.36 -1.88 -15.74
N TRP A 300 8.23 -0.79 -16.50
CA TRP A 300 7.58 0.49 -16.14
C TRP A 300 8.29 1.28 -15.03
N TRP A 301 8.56 0.65 -13.89
CA TRP A 301 9.20 1.29 -12.73
C TRP A 301 10.59 1.82 -13.04
N ASN A 302 11.40 1.07 -13.79
CA ASN A 302 12.73 1.53 -14.23
C ASN A 302 12.68 2.87 -14.97
N ARG A 303 11.66 3.06 -15.81
CA ARG A 303 11.51 4.28 -16.60
C ARG A 303 11.06 5.45 -15.74
N MET A 304 10.12 5.23 -14.82
CA MET A 304 9.70 6.25 -13.85
C MET A 304 10.84 6.66 -12.92
N PHE A 305 11.60 5.72 -12.34
CA PHE A 305 12.74 6.05 -11.48
C PHE A 305 13.96 6.64 -12.22
N LYS A 306 14.00 6.56 -13.55
CA LYS A 306 14.93 7.33 -14.39
C LYS A 306 14.48 8.77 -14.59
N ASP A 307 13.29 9.15 -14.17
CA ASP A 307 12.91 10.55 -14.02
C ASP A 307 13.30 11.05 -12.62
N ILE A 308 14.17 12.06 -12.56
CA ILE A 308 14.64 12.62 -11.29
C ILE A 308 13.51 13.38 -10.55
N ASP A 309 12.49 13.86 -11.26
CA ASP A 309 11.36 14.53 -10.62
C ASP A 309 10.38 13.51 -10.01
N PHE A 310 10.18 12.35 -10.64
CA PHE A 310 9.49 11.22 -10.01
C PHE A 310 10.22 10.75 -8.76
N PHE A 311 11.54 10.54 -8.86
CA PHE A 311 12.30 10.07 -7.71
C PHE A 311 12.35 11.11 -6.58
N GLN A 312 12.35 12.41 -6.91
CA GLN A 312 12.20 13.43 -5.88
C GLN A 312 10.84 13.34 -5.18
N LYS A 313 9.74 13.25 -5.94
CA LYS A 313 8.41 13.09 -5.35
C LYS A 313 8.30 11.84 -4.46
N TYR A 314 8.95 10.74 -4.86
CA TYR A 314 9.04 9.53 -4.05
C TYR A 314 9.74 9.79 -2.71
N ILE A 315 10.86 10.53 -2.71
CA ILE A 315 11.59 10.91 -1.50
C ILE A 315 10.75 11.85 -0.63
N ASP A 316 10.12 12.86 -1.24
CA ASP A 316 9.26 13.83 -0.56
C ASP A 316 8.13 13.11 0.16
N ARG A 317 7.46 12.18 -0.54
CA ARG A 317 6.38 11.38 0.01
C ARG A 317 6.86 10.48 1.14
N PHE A 318 7.98 9.77 0.98
CA PHE A 318 8.55 8.94 2.04
C PHE A 318 8.87 9.74 3.31
N GLN A 319 9.56 10.89 3.17
CA GLN A 319 9.96 11.70 4.32
C GLN A 319 8.76 12.40 4.98
N SER A 320 7.73 12.76 4.22
CA SER A 320 6.45 13.19 4.78
C SER A 320 5.78 12.09 5.60
N LEU A 321 5.69 10.87 5.05
CA LEU A 321 5.11 9.73 5.76
C LEU A 321 5.91 9.35 7.01
N ARG A 322 7.25 9.51 7.00
CA ARG A 322 8.09 9.23 8.18
C ARG A 322 7.82 10.11 9.38
N GLN A 323 7.32 11.33 9.15
CA GLN A 323 6.88 12.22 10.22
C GLN A 323 5.47 11.88 10.75
N ALA A 324 4.77 10.93 10.15
CA ALA A 324 3.39 10.60 10.47
C ALA A 324 3.13 9.08 10.40
N GLN A 325 2.51 8.56 9.35
CA GLN A 325 2.03 7.18 9.28
C GLN A 325 3.17 6.13 9.29
N PHE A 326 4.35 6.47 8.79
CA PHE A 326 5.52 5.57 8.83
C PHE A 326 6.42 5.86 10.04
N SER A 327 5.99 6.69 11.01
CA SER A 327 6.71 6.87 12.26
C SER A 327 6.85 5.53 13.00
N GLU A 328 7.93 5.41 13.79
CA GLU A 328 8.15 4.21 14.61
C GLU A 328 6.99 3.98 15.58
N ASP A 329 6.53 5.04 16.24
CA ASP A 329 5.40 5.01 17.17
C ASP A 329 4.13 4.46 16.50
N ASN A 330 3.76 4.96 15.31
CA ASN A 330 2.55 4.51 14.64
C ASN A 330 2.68 3.05 14.15
N ILE A 331 3.83 2.68 13.58
CA ILE A 331 4.07 1.30 13.12
C ILE A 331 3.99 0.31 14.30
N ASN A 332 4.67 0.62 15.40
CA ASN A 332 4.64 -0.22 16.59
C ASN A 332 3.24 -0.28 17.20
N ALA A 333 2.50 0.84 17.23
CA ALA A 333 1.12 0.86 17.71
C ALA A 333 0.18 -0.04 16.89
N ILE A 334 0.33 -0.11 15.56
CA ILE A 334 -0.45 -1.04 14.72
C ILE A 334 -0.09 -2.49 15.08
N ILE A 335 1.21 -2.81 15.17
CA ILE A 335 1.70 -4.16 15.47
C ILE A 335 1.22 -4.61 16.86
N ASP A 336 1.37 -3.77 17.88
CA ASP A 336 0.99 -4.08 19.26
C ASP A 336 -0.51 -4.28 19.40
N ARG A 337 -1.33 -3.47 18.70
CA ARG A 337 -2.78 -3.65 18.66
C ARG A 337 -3.16 -5.01 18.07
N MET A 338 -2.58 -5.38 16.92
CA MET A 338 -2.85 -6.66 16.26
C MET A 338 -2.33 -7.84 17.09
N ALA A 339 -1.14 -7.71 17.70
CA ALA A 339 -0.59 -8.71 18.61
C ALA A 339 -1.49 -8.92 19.85
N GLY A 340 -2.07 -7.83 20.37
CA GLY A 340 -3.04 -7.87 21.46
C GLY A 340 -4.31 -8.64 21.09
N GLU A 341 -4.88 -8.40 19.90
CA GLU A 341 -6.03 -9.15 19.37
C GLU A 341 -5.71 -10.65 19.21
N LEU A 342 -4.48 -10.98 18.83
CA LEU A 342 -4.03 -12.34 18.53
C LEU A 342 -3.47 -13.10 19.76
N PHE A 343 -3.25 -12.43 20.89
CA PHE A 343 -2.46 -12.92 22.02
C PHE A 343 -2.80 -14.35 22.49
N GLU A 344 -4.10 -14.66 22.56
CA GLU A 344 -4.58 -15.99 22.94
C GLU A 344 -4.73 -16.94 21.76
N ALA A 345 -5.31 -16.46 20.66
CA ALA A 345 -5.68 -17.27 19.51
C ALA A 345 -4.46 -17.83 18.77
N GLN A 346 -3.34 -17.10 18.76
CA GLN A 346 -2.08 -17.57 18.17
C GLN A 346 -1.62 -18.91 18.79
N LYS A 347 -1.80 -19.13 20.10
CA LYS A 347 -1.38 -20.38 20.76
C LYS A 347 -2.13 -21.58 20.21
N ARG A 348 -3.46 -21.43 20.06
CA ARG A 348 -4.33 -22.45 19.49
C ARG A 348 -3.99 -22.69 18.02
N ASN A 349 -3.76 -21.63 17.25
CA ASN A 349 -3.36 -21.73 15.85
C ASN A 349 -2.04 -22.51 15.69
N LEU A 350 -1.00 -22.15 16.43
CA LEU A 350 0.31 -22.82 16.37
C LEU A 350 0.20 -24.30 16.77
N SER A 351 -0.60 -24.60 17.79
CA SER A 351 -0.86 -25.98 18.21
C SER A 351 -1.58 -26.78 17.12
N ARG A 352 -2.65 -26.23 16.54
CA ARG A 352 -3.45 -26.90 15.50
C ARG A 352 -2.61 -27.27 14.28
N TRP A 353 -1.71 -26.38 13.88
CA TRP A 353 -0.93 -26.52 12.66
C TRP A 353 0.49 -27.04 12.88
N ASN A 354 0.81 -27.46 14.11
CA ASN A 354 2.15 -27.88 14.54
C ASN A 354 3.26 -26.90 14.12
N GLN A 355 2.98 -25.60 14.23
CA GLN A 355 3.91 -24.53 13.89
C GLN A 355 4.64 -24.07 15.16
N ARG A 356 5.87 -23.60 15.01
CA ARG A 356 6.69 -23.08 16.11
C ARG A 356 7.30 -21.74 15.71
N PRO A 357 7.24 -20.72 16.57
CA PRO A 357 8.00 -19.50 16.39
C PRO A 357 9.51 -19.80 16.29
N ARG A 358 10.26 -18.94 15.62
CA ARG A 358 11.67 -19.15 15.30
C ARG A 358 12.51 -19.09 16.57
N SER A 359 13.36 -20.11 16.77
CA SER A 359 14.23 -20.23 17.95
C SER A 359 15.23 -19.08 18.07
N GLN A 360 15.72 -18.55 16.94
CA GLN A 360 16.61 -17.37 16.90
C GLN A 360 15.99 -16.11 17.54
N TYR A 361 14.66 -16.05 17.67
CA TYR A 361 13.93 -14.97 18.33
C TYR A 361 13.31 -15.42 19.66
N GLY A 362 13.90 -16.44 20.29
CA GLY A 362 13.46 -16.98 21.57
C GLY A 362 12.35 -18.04 21.46
N GLY A 363 11.90 -18.41 20.26
CA GLY A 363 10.91 -19.48 20.09
C GLY A 363 9.53 -19.16 20.65
N THR A 364 9.19 -17.88 20.77
CA THR A 364 7.90 -17.40 21.28
C THR A 364 7.20 -16.49 20.26
N TYR A 365 5.87 -16.38 20.34
CA TYR A 365 5.09 -15.46 19.51
C TYR A 365 5.54 -14.01 19.71
N GLU A 366 5.72 -13.61 20.96
CA GLU A 366 6.29 -12.31 21.34
C GLU A 366 7.66 -12.05 20.69
N GLY A 367 8.48 -13.10 20.53
CA GLY A 367 9.73 -13.03 19.78
C GLY A 367 9.57 -12.70 18.30
N GLU A 368 8.53 -13.24 17.65
CA GLU A 368 8.18 -12.91 16.25
C GLU A 368 7.73 -11.46 16.13
N ILE A 369 6.94 -10.97 17.09
CA ILE A 369 6.49 -9.57 17.13
C ILE A 369 7.67 -8.61 17.24
N ARG A 370 8.57 -8.83 18.23
CA ARG A 370 9.78 -8.01 18.37
C ARG A 370 10.71 -8.10 17.17
N HIS A 371 10.80 -9.25 16.52
CA HIS A 371 11.56 -9.40 15.28
C HIS A 371 10.96 -8.54 14.17
N MET A 372 9.65 -8.59 13.97
CA MET A 372 8.97 -7.77 12.96
C MET A 372 9.17 -6.26 13.22
N GLN A 373 9.02 -5.80 14.47
CA GLN A 373 9.27 -4.41 14.88
C GLN A 373 10.73 -4.00 14.58
N THR A 374 11.70 -4.79 15.05
CA THR A 374 13.13 -4.52 14.84
C THR A 374 13.48 -4.50 13.35
N TRP A 375 12.99 -5.49 12.58
CA TRP A 375 13.26 -5.59 11.15
C TRP A 375 12.68 -4.39 10.38
N LEU A 376 11.47 -3.94 10.75
CA LEU A 376 10.85 -2.76 10.13
C LEU A 376 11.60 -1.47 10.47
N GLY A 377 12.01 -1.30 11.73
CA GLY A 377 12.87 -0.20 12.15
C GLY A 377 14.15 -0.13 11.33
N ASP A 378 14.91 -1.24 11.28
CA ASP A 378 16.12 -1.37 10.48
C ASP A 378 15.89 -1.11 8.98
N ARG A 379 14.73 -1.52 8.45
CA ARG A 379 14.36 -1.35 7.05
C ARG A 379 14.14 0.11 6.73
N ILE A 380 13.40 0.80 7.58
CA ILE A 380 13.08 2.21 7.41
C ILE A 380 14.32 3.07 7.60
N GLU A 381 15.13 2.82 8.63
CA GLU A 381 16.42 3.50 8.83
C GLU A 381 17.34 3.31 7.62
N PHE A 382 17.37 2.09 7.06
CA PHE A 382 18.09 1.85 5.82
C PHE A 382 17.57 2.74 4.70
N MET A 383 16.25 2.82 4.48
CA MET A 383 15.66 3.67 3.44
C MET A 383 16.00 5.16 3.67
N GLU A 384 15.88 5.65 4.90
CA GLU A 384 16.23 7.03 5.30
C GLU A 384 17.68 7.35 4.95
N SER A 385 18.62 6.45 5.28
CA SER A 385 20.05 6.64 4.99
C SER A 385 20.39 6.77 3.50
N GLN A 386 19.46 6.45 2.59
CA GLN A 386 19.66 6.58 1.15
C GLN A 386 19.24 7.96 0.62
N PHE A 387 18.58 8.79 1.44
CA PHE A 387 18.07 10.09 1.07
C PHE A 387 18.79 11.20 1.84
N VAL A 388 18.64 12.44 1.36
CA VAL A 388 19.17 13.61 2.09
C VAL A 388 18.11 14.02 3.11
N ASP A 389 18.51 14.24 4.36
CA ASP A 389 17.58 14.66 5.40
C ASP A 389 17.02 16.07 5.16
N PRO A 390 15.72 16.31 5.45
CA PRO A 390 15.14 17.65 5.42
C PRO A 390 15.83 18.58 6.41
N PRO A 391 15.76 19.91 6.19
CA PRO A 391 16.21 20.85 7.21
C PRO A 391 15.28 20.79 8.42
N ASN A 392 15.82 21.05 9.61
CA ASN A 392 15.05 21.24 10.83
C ASN A 392 14.89 22.73 11.13
N SER A 393 13.70 23.14 11.55
CA SER A 393 13.42 24.48 12.08
C SER A 393 13.43 24.46 13.60
N ASN A 394 13.96 25.51 14.25
CA ASN A 394 13.81 25.67 15.70
C ASN A 394 12.40 26.12 16.12
N ILE A 395 11.59 26.63 15.18
CA ILE A 395 10.24 27.12 15.42
C ILE A 395 9.24 26.23 14.67
N LEU A 396 8.20 25.79 15.39
CA LEU A 396 7.06 25.07 14.83
C LEU A 396 6.17 26.00 14.02
N PRO A 397 5.47 25.50 12.97
CA PRO A 397 4.51 26.31 12.23
C PRO A 397 3.35 26.76 13.12
N GLY A 398 2.77 27.92 12.81
CA GLY A 398 1.66 28.51 13.57
C GLY A 398 1.84 29.99 13.84
N TYR A 399 1.13 30.49 14.84
CA TYR A 399 1.24 31.88 15.30
C TYR A 399 2.57 32.11 16.01
N ILE A 400 3.27 33.20 15.63
CA ILE A 400 4.49 33.67 16.26
C ILE A 400 4.49 35.21 16.36
N PRO A 401 5.09 35.80 17.41
CA PRO A 401 5.23 37.25 17.50
C PRO A 401 6.06 37.84 16.34
N PRO A 402 5.72 39.04 15.83
CA PRO A 402 6.60 39.78 14.93
C PRO A 402 8.02 39.94 15.51
N GLY A 403 9.03 39.81 14.66
CA GLY A 403 10.44 39.81 15.06
C GLY A 403 10.98 38.44 15.49
N THR A 404 10.16 37.39 15.49
CA THR A 404 10.62 36.02 15.77
C THR A 404 11.71 35.60 14.79
N VAL A 405 12.79 35.03 15.33
CA VAL A 405 13.95 34.57 14.56
C VAL A 405 13.88 33.07 14.31
N VAL A 406 13.72 32.70 13.05
CA VAL A 406 13.71 31.32 12.58
C VAL A 406 15.12 30.92 12.12
N THR A 407 15.60 29.81 12.64
CA THR A 407 16.86 29.17 12.27
C THR A 407 16.60 27.81 11.63
N LEU A 408 17.36 27.52 10.58
CA LEU A 408 17.29 26.26 9.86
C LEU A 408 18.61 25.50 10.02
N LYS A 409 18.54 24.19 10.26
CA LYS A 409 19.71 23.33 10.43
C LYS A 409 19.61 22.11 9.54
N SER A 410 20.70 21.77 8.87
CA SER A 410 20.87 20.49 8.18
C SER A 410 21.67 19.55 9.09
N SER A 411 21.08 18.44 9.50
CA SER A 411 21.71 17.49 10.44
C SER A 411 22.97 16.85 9.88
N GLU A 412 22.95 16.50 8.58
CA GLU A 412 24.08 15.86 7.91
C GLU A 412 24.91 16.81 7.03
N GLY A 413 24.68 18.13 7.18
CA GLY A 413 25.26 19.16 6.33
C GLY A 413 24.66 19.24 4.91
N GLY A 414 25.09 20.25 4.16
CA GLY A 414 24.50 20.62 2.87
C GLY A 414 24.05 22.08 2.88
N LYS A 415 23.72 22.61 1.71
CA LYS A 415 23.21 23.99 1.57
C LYS A 415 21.70 23.97 1.74
N ILE A 416 21.16 24.81 2.60
CA ILE A 416 19.70 24.98 2.70
C ILE A 416 19.29 26.06 1.72
N TYR A 417 18.27 25.77 0.92
CA TYR A 417 17.58 26.74 0.08
C TYR A 417 16.13 26.84 0.53
N TYR A 418 15.58 28.05 0.50
CA TYR A 418 14.22 28.30 0.95
C TYR A 418 13.51 29.38 0.12
N THR A 419 12.20 29.39 0.20
CA THR A 419 11.30 30.44 -0.30
C THR A 419 10.39 30.90 0.84
N LEU A 420 9.82 32.10 0.73
CA LEU A 420 8.91 32.67 1.75
C LEU A 420 7.47 32.79 1.26
N ASP A 421 7.20 32.35 0.03
CA ASP A 421 5.90 32.33 -0.64
C ASP A 421 5.31 30.90 -0.75
N GLY A 422 6.00 29.91 -0.19
CA GLY A 422 5.62 28.51 -0.19
C GLY A 422 6.04 27.71 -1.43
N THR A 423 6.57 28.36 -2.47
CA THR A 423 7.01 27.67 -3.68
C THR A 423 8.22 26.76 -3.42
N ASP A 424 8.39 25.71 -4.21
CA ASP A 424 9.49 24.77 -4.00
C ASP A 424 10.86 25.41 -4.37
N PRO A 425 11.87 25.44 -3.48
CA PRO A 425 13.20 25.96 -3.79
C PRO A 425 13.98 25.09 -4.81
N ARG A 426 13.47 23.90 -5.14
CA ARG A 426 14.02 23.00 -6.17
C ARG A 426 13.20 23.14 -7.46
N LYS A 427 13.88 23.41 -8.58
CA LYS A 427 13.24 23.37 -9.92
C LYS A 427 13.19 21.96 -10.50
N SER A 428 12.29 21.75 -11.47
CA SER A 428 12.25 20.52 -12.28
C SER A 428 13.65 20.17 -12.81
N ARG A 429 13.97 18.88 -12.83
CA ARG A 429 15.30 18.33 -13.14
C ARG A 429 16.39 18.56 -12.09
N GLY A 430 16.04 19.14 -10.93
CA GLY A 430 16.88 19.12 -9.73
C GLY A 430 17.88 20.27 -9.59
N GLY A 431 17.70 21.38 -10.29
CA GLY A 431 18.46 22.59 -10.00
C GLY A 431 17.80 23.44 -8.91
N VAL A 432 18.45 24.56 -8.57
CA VAL A 432 17.88 25.58 -7.66
C VAL A 432 16.87 26.44 -8.44
N ALA A 433 15.71 26.71 -7.84
CA ALA A 433 14.69 27.60 -8.41
C ALA A 433 15.14 29.07 -8.38
N ASP A 434 14.65 29.89 -9.31
CA ASP A 434 15.15 31.25 -9.51
C ASP A 434 14.81 32.20 -8.35
N ASN A 435 13.69 31.94 -7.65
CA ASN A 435 13.27 32.67 -6.45
C ASN A 435 13.78 32.04 -5.14
N ALA A 436 14.56 30.95 -5.20
CA ALA A 436 15.08 30.29 -4.01
C ALA A 436 16.24 31.09 -3.41
N LEU A 437 16.18 31.32 -2.10
CA LEU A 437 17.19 32.02 -1.32
C LEU A 437 18.13 31.00 -0.65
N PRO A 438 19.46 31.19 -0.71
CA PRO A 438 20.39 30.41 0.10
C PRO A 438 20.28 30.85 1.57
N TYR A 439 20.17 29.88 2.48
CA TYR A 439 20.17 30.15 3.91
C TYR A 439 21.60 30.40 4.41
N ASN A 440 21.93 31.68 4.61
CA ASN A 440 23.24 32.13 5.12
C ASN A 440 23.15 32.84 6.49
N SER A 441 21.93 33.19 6.93
CA SER A 441 21.67 33.86 8.20
C SER A 441 20.24 33.55 8.68
N PRO A 442 19.94 33.69 9.98
CA PRO A 442 18.59 33.52 10.52
C PRO A 442 17.55 34.41 9.82
N ILE A 443 16.32 33.90 9.70
CA ILE A 443 15.19 34.57 9.05
C ILE A 443 14.37 35.28 10.11
N VAL A 444 14.18 36.60 9.99
CA VAL A 444 13.32 37.37 10.89
C VAL A 444 11.90 37.44 10.29
N ILE A 445 10.90 36.99 11.03
CA ILE A 445 9.50 37.00 10.59
C ILE A 445 8.79 38.25 11.14
N ASN A 446 8.52 39.21 10.26
CA ASN A 446 7.77 40.44 10.59
C ASN A 446 6.39 40.50 9.93
N GLU A 447 6.08 39.55 9.06
CA GLU A 447 4.81 39.41 8.36
C GLU A 447 4.53 37.93 8.15
N SER A 448 3.27 37.56 7.91
CA SER A 448 2.91 36.15 7.74
C SER A 448 3.60 35.58 6.49
N LYS A 449 4.32 34.47 6.65
CA LYS A 449 5.10 33.83 5.59
C LYS A 449 4.77 32.36 5.47
N LEU A 450 4.85 31.84 4.25
CA LEU A 450 4.86 30.40 4.00
C LEU A 450 6.29 30.00 3.64
N LEU A 451 7.04 29.52 4.63
CA LEU A 451 8.41 29.09 4.45
C LEU A 451 8.42 27.67 3.86
N THR A 452 8.99 27.48 2.67
CA THR A 452 9.33 26.15 2.16
C THR A 452 10.84 26.03 2.04
N ALA A 453 11.45 25.01 2.66
CA ALA A 453 12.91 24.83 2.68
C ALA A 453 13.32 23.39 2.38
N ARG A 454 14.46 23.24 1.69
CA ARG A 454 15.11 21.94 1.40
C ARG A 454 16.62 22.01 1.64
N VAL A 455 17.22 20.87 1.93
CA VAL A 455 18.68 20.68 1.90
C VAL A 455 19.10 20.22 0.50
N TYR A 456 20.15 20.84 -0.03
CA TYR A 456 20.89 20.41 -1.22
C TYR A 456 22.29 19.95 -0.82
N LYS A 457 22.58 18.66 -1.02
CA LYS A 457 23.85 18.02 -0.66
C LYS A 457 24.51 17.44 -1.91
N SER A 458 25.34 18.24 -2.58
CA SER A 458 25.97 17.89 -3.87
C SER A 458 26.85 16.63 -3.80
N ASN A 459 27.47 16.38 -2.65
CA ASN A 459 28.29 15.21 -2.39
C ASN A 459 27.50 14.00 -1.86
N HIS A 460 26.17 14.06 -1.73
CA HIS A 460 25.36 12.92 -1.28
C HIS A 460 25.67 11.67 -2.10
N ARG A 461 25.67 10.50 -1.46
CA ARG A 461 25.86 9.20 -2.10
C ARG A 461 24.80 8.25 -1.54
N ALA A 462 24.17 7.52 -2.44
CA ALA A 462 23.22 6.46 -2.11
C ALA A 462 23.63 5.21 -2.88
N ARG A 463 23.08 4.05 -2.51
CA ARG A 463 23.23 2.83 -3.31
C ARG A 463 22.47 3.01 -4.62
N THR A 464 23.18 2.94 -5.74
CA THR A 464 22.61 3.07 -7.09
C THR A 464 23.12 1.97 -8.02
N GLY A 465 22.53 1.86 -9.20
CA GLY A 465 22.92 0.88 -10.22
C GLY A 465 22.09 -0.40 -10.18
N SER A 466 22.65 -1.51 -10.66
CA SER A 466 21.91 -2.79 -10.74
C SER A 466 21.36 -3.19 -9.36
N ASN A 467 20.07 -3.54 -9.29
CA ASN A 467 19.37 -3.94 -8.05
C ASN A 467 19.15 -2.83 -7.03
N ASN A 468 19.40 -1.58 -7.41
CA ASN A 468 19.23 -0.39 -6.61
C ASN A 468 18.50 0.68 -7.45
N PRO A 469 18.09 1.82 -6.85
CA PRO A 469 17.62 2.97 -7.62
C PRO A 469 18.59 3.36 -8.76
N PRO A 470 18.10 3.66 -9.97
CA PRO A 470 18.95 4.05 -11.08
C PRO A 470 19.56 5.45 -10.91
N LEU A 471 18.94 6.30 -10.08
CA LEU A 471 19.37 7.67 -9.81
C LEU A 471 19.59 7.89 -8.31
N THR A 472 20.24 9.00 -7.97
CA THR A 472 20.34 9.54 -6.60
C THR A 472 19.89 11.00 -6.66
N SER A 473 18.92 11.38 -5.82
CA SER A 473 18.63 12.80 -5.65
C SER A 473 19.65 13.45 -4.72
N LYS A 474 19.94 14.73 -4.96
CA LYS A 474 20.79 15.58 -4.11
C LYS A 474 19.97 16.48 -3.20
N TRP A 475 18.65 16.43 -3.30
CA TRP A 475 17.73 17.24 -2.54
C TRP A 475 17.01 16.38 -1.52
N SER A 476 16.85 16.92 -0.31
CA SER A 476 15.91 16.39 0.66
C SER A 476 14.48 16.64 0.22
N GLY A 477 13.54 15.99 0.90
CA GLY A 477 12.16 16.43 1.03
C GLY A 477 12.05 17.85 1.62
N PRO A 478 10.92 18.53 1.39
CA PRO A 478 10.71 19.87 1.91
C PRO A 478 10.24 19.84 3.37
N ILE A 479 10.53 20.90 4.10
CA ILE A 479 9.63 21.36 5.17
C ILE A 479 8.82 22.54 4.61
N THR A 480 7.54 22.62 4.97
CA THR A 480 6.67 23.75 4.62
C THR A 480 5.96 24.23 5.88
N HIS A 481 6.36 25.39 6.39
CA HIS A 481 5.85 25.98 7.63
C HIS A 481 5.13 27.29 7.34
N PHE A 482 3.86 27.37 7.72
CA PHE A 482 3.15 28.64 7.76
C PHE A 482 3.42 29.33 9.09
N TYR A 483 4.00 30.52 9.04
CA TYR A 483 4.18 31.38 10.19
C TYR A 483 3.19 32.54 10.09
N SER A 484 2.25 32.59 11.02
CA SER A 484 1.30 33.70 11.13
C SER A 484 1.78 34.70 12.16
N ILE A 485 1.75 35.99 11.85
CA ILE A 485 1.90 37.04 12.87
C ILE A 485 0.55 37.52 13.43
N ALA A 486 -0.55 37.07 12.82
CA ALA A 486 -1.89 37.27 13.35
C ALA A 486 -2.19 36.14 14.35
N PRO A 487 -2.63 36.48 15.58
CA PRO A 487 -3.04 35.48 16.55
C PRO A 487 -4.17 34.61 15.96
N PRO A 488 -4.25 33.33 16.35
CA PRO A 488 -5.42 32.52 15.99
C PRO A 488 -6.67 33.16 16.60
N PRO A 489 -7.85 32.98 15.99
CA PRO A 489 -9.10 33.45 16.56
C PRO A 489 -9.28 32.92 17.99
N ALA A 490 -9.72 33.78 18.90
CA ALA A 490 -10.05 33.38 20.26
C ALA A 490 -11.40 32.63 20.30
N GLU A 491 -11.59 31.83 21.34
CA GLU A 491 -12.89 31.20 21.62
C GLU A 491 -13.97 32.28 21.75
N GLY A 492 -15.01 32.22 20.90
CA GLY A 492 -16.07 33.24 20.82
C GLY A 492 -15.93 34.26 19.67
N GLU A 493 -14.81 34.29 18.94
CA GLU A 493 -14.63 35.15 17.74
C GLU A 493 -15.17 34.52 16.45
N LEU A 494 -15.61 33.26 16.49
CA LEU A 494 -16.33 32.60 15.41
C LEU A 494 -17.78 33.12 15.35
N VAL A 495 -17.98 34.23 14.65
CA VAL A 495 -19.32 34.70 14.29
C VAL A 495 -19.78 33.92 13.06
N PHE A 496 -20.62 32.91 13.24
CA PHE A 496 -21.41 32.35 12.15
C PHE A 496 -22.55 33.33 11.86
N SER A 497 -22.44 34.06 10.74
CA SER A 497 -23.52 34.90 10.20
C SER A 497 -24.36 34.14 9.18
#